data_AF-A0A7V2ILM0-F1
#
_entry.id   AF-A0A7V2ILM0-F1
#
_cell.length_a   1.000
_cell.length_b   1.000
_cell.length_c   1.000
_cell.angle_alpha   90.00
_cell.angle_beta   90.00
_cell.angle_gamma   90.00
#
_symmetry.space_group_name_H-M   'P 1'
#
loop_
_entity.id
_entity.type
_entity.pdbx_description
1 polymer ?
#
loop_
_entity_poly.entity_id
_entity_poly.type
_entity_poly.pdbx_seq_one_letter_code
_entity_poly.pdbx_strand_id
1 'polypeptide(L)'
;MDPYLQTLLLNIEDLSDAEAEKLASRAYLEDYTDYDTHSGRRGERVTHDNQSVVFYEDRFEHAFFTTADKVNRPFNKSQFVRDRASRVRWIGEIIAGKLPGSECWLVYQGNVLKRLYVHWDECYVVWLEPTKTGKWKFSSAYTTSRADIRRKLCHARRIWTKK
;
A
#
# COMPACT_ATOMS: atom_id res chain seq x y z
N MET A 1 10.56 0.90 15.68
CA MET A 1 9.41 1.35 14.88
C MET A 1 9.22 2.83 15.12
N ASP A 2 8.91 3.62 14.08
CA ASP A 2 8.58 5.04 14.24
C ASP A 2 7.38 5.21 15.20
N PRO A 3 7.46 6.06 16.25
CA PRO A 3 6.39 6.20 17.24
C PRO A 3 5.05 6.65 16.65
N TYR A 4 5.06 7.50 15.63
CA TYR A 4 3.85 7.96 14.95
C TYR A 4 3.23 6.82 14.15
N LEU A 5 4.03 6.05 13.41
CA LEU A 5 3.53 4.86 12.71
C LEU A 5 2.92 3.81 13.65
N GLN A 6 3.46 3.67 14.86
CA GLN A 6 2.90 2.77 15.87
C GLN A 6 1.47 3.17 16.27
N THR A 7 1.17 4.47 16.35
CA THR A 7 -0.20 4.97 16.65
C THR A 7 -1.22 4.66 15.56
N LEU A 8 -0.75 4.35 14.34
CA LEU A 8 -1.61 4.06 13.19
C LEU A 8 -1.88 2.56 13.01
N LEU A 9 -1.21 1.70 13.79
CA LEU A 9 -1.42 0.27 13.72
C LEU A 9 -2.84 -0.09 14.17
N LEU A 10 -3.51 -0.92 13.38
CA LEU A 10 -4.74 -1.56 13.84
C LEU A 10 -4.38 -2.65 14.86
N ASN A 11 -5.00 -2.58 16.03
CA ASN A 11 -4.91 -3.66 17.00
C ASN A 11 -5.73 -4.86 16.50
N ILE A 12 -5.02 -5.89 16.04
CA ILE A 12 -5.61 -7.13 15.54
C ILE A 12 -5.09 -8.36 16.28
N GLU A 13 -4.23 -8.22 17.31
CA GLU A 13 -3.48 -9.34 17.90
C GLU A 13 -4.41 -10.47 18.37
N ASP A 14 -5.47 -10.11 19.08
CA ASP A 14 -6.44 -11.05 19.68
C ASP A 14 -7.62 -11.42 18.76
N LEU A 15 -7.63 -10.93 17.51
CA LEU A 15 -8.71 -11.18 16.57
C LEU A 15 -8.46 -12.45 15.74
N SER A 16 -9.51 -13.20 15.44
CA SER A 16 -9.45 -14.21 14.38
C SER A 16 -9.12 -13.56 13.03
N ASP A 17 -8.68 -14.34 12.04
CA ASP A 17 -8.38 -13.78 10.70
C ASP A 17 -9.60 -13.14 10.05
N ALA A 18 -10.80 -13.69 10.24
CA ALA A 18 -12.04 -13.11 9.73
C ALA A 18 -12.38 -11.77 10.39
N GLU A 19 -12.16 -11.64 11.71
CA GLU A 19 -12.39 -10.39 12.43
C GLU A 19 -11.33 -9.34 12.08
N ALA A 20 -10.06 -9.74 11.98
CA ALA A 20 -8.96 -8.88 11.58
C ALA A 20 -9.13 -8.38 10.14
N GLU A 21 -9.57 -9.25 9.23
CA GLU A 21 -9.93 -8.89 7.86
C GLU A 21 -11.06 -7.86 7.84
N LYS A 22 -12.15 -8.12 8.56
CA LYS A 22 -13.29 -7.20 8.63
C LYS A 22 -12.87 -5.83 9.16
N LEU A 23 -12.04 -5.78 10.21
CA LEU A 23 -11.54 -4.54 10.78
C LEU A 23 -10.63 -3.78 9.80
N ALA A 24 -9.70 -4.48 9.15
CA ALA A 24 -8.78 -3.87 8.20
C ALA A 24 -9.47 -3.41 6.91
N SER A 25 -10.44 -4.18 6.43
CA SER A 25 -11.28 -3.84 5.26
C SER A 25 -12.09 -2.59 5.54
N ARG A 26 -12.73 -2.53 6.72
CA ARG A 26 -13.45 -1.33 7.16
C ARG A 26 -12.54 -0.11 7.22
N ALA A 27 -11.37 -0.23 7.86
CA ALA A 27 -10.41 0.88 7.92
C ALA A 27 -9.94 1.31 6.53
N TYR A 28 -9.70 0.35 5.61
CA TYR A 28 -9.35 0.68 4.23
C TYR A 28 -10.44 1.47 3.52
N LEU A 29 -11.70 1.05 3.65
CA LEU A 29 -12.84 1.72 3.02
C LEU A 29 -13.05 3.13 3.60
N GLU A 30 -13.05 3.26 4.92
CA GLU A 30 -13.19 4.56 5.60
C GLU A 30 -12.04 5.52 5.22
N ASP A 31 -10.79 5.05 5.22
CA ASP A 31 -9.63 5.92 5.03
C ASP A 31 -9.37 6.24 3.55
N TYR A 32 -9.74 5.35 2.61
CA TYR A 32 -9.31 5.45 1.21
C TYR A 32 -10.43 5.47 0.16
N THR A 33 -11.63 5.01 0.47
CA THR A 33 -12.77 5.12 -0.45
C THR A 33 -13.74 6.20 0.01
N ASP A 34 -14.71 6.53 -0.82
CA ASP A 34 -15.79 7.44 -0.46
C ASP A 34 -16.96 6.61 0.13
N TYR A 35 -16.65 5.72 1.07
CA TYR A 35 -17.52 4.65 1.59
C TYR A 35 -18.93 5.13 2.00
N ASP A 36 -19.03 6.33 2.55
CA ASP A 36 -20.29 6.93 2.99
C ASP A 36 -21.14 7.56 1.85
N THR A 37 -20.64 7.52 0.62
CA THR A 37 -21.34 8.03 -0.57
C THR A 37 -21.95 6.90 -1.39
N HIS A 38 -22.99 7.21 -2.19
CA HIS A 38 -23.63 6.22 -3.09
C HIS A 38 -22.65 5.56 -4.07
N SER A 39 -21.46 6.13 -4.29
CA SER A 39 -20.39 5.59 -5.14
C SER A 39 -19.30 4.81 -4.39
N GLY A 40 -19.46 4.51 -3.09
CA GLY A 40 -18.44 4.15 -2.08
C GLY A 40 -17.47 2.98 -2.33
N ARG A 41 -17.42 2.46 -3.56
CA ARG A 41 -16.45 1.49 -4.06
C ARG A 41 -15.13 2.10 -4.54
N ARG A 42 -15.03 3.44 -4.55
CA ARG A 42 -13.85 4.19 -5.01
C ARG A 42 -13.66 5.45 -4.16
N GLY A 43 -12.41 5.88 -4.01
CA GLY A 43 -12.07 7.22 -3.51
C GLY A 43 -10.82 7.76 -4.19
N GLU A 44 -10.61 9.07 -4.06
CA GLU A 44 -9.37 9.72 -4.49
C GLU A 44 -8.64 10.33 -3.29
N ARG A 45 -7.32 10.15 -3.28
CA ARG A 45 -6.41 10.77 -2.32
C ARG A 45 -5.30 11.49 -3.08
N VAL A 46 -4.55 12.32 -2.38
CA VAL A 46 -3.52 13.17 -2.97
C VAL A 46 -2.15 12.71 -2.49
N THR A 47 -1.19 12.67 -3.42
CA THR A 47 0.21 12.36 -3.12
C THR A 47 1.00 13.60 -2.74
N HIS A 48 2.21 13.41 -2.23
CA HIS A 48 3.14 14.48 -1.85
C HIS A 48 3.38 15.54 -2.95
N ASP A 49 3.21 15.20 -4.23
CA ASP A 49 3.37 16.10 -5.38
C ASP A 49 2.02 16.56 -5.98
N ASN A 50 0.96 16.55 -5.16
CA ASN A 50 -0.40 16.94 -5.51
C ASN A 50 -1.05 16.14 -6.64
N GLN A 51 -0.54 14.95 -6.96
CA GLN A 51 -1.16 14.06 -7.95
C GLN A 51 -2.24 13.18 -7.33
N SER A 52 -3.34 12.99 -8.06
CA SER A 52 -4.45 12.13 -7.62
C SER A 52 -4.07 10.64 -7.71
N VAL A 53 -4.41 9.92 -6.65
CA VAL A 53 -4.34 8.46 -6.54
C VAL A 53 -5.74 7.93 -6.30
N VAL A 54 -6.18 7.04 -7.17
CA VAL A 54 -7.46 6.36 -7.05
C VAL A 54 -7.28 5.09 -6.23
N PHE A 55 -8.13 4.93 -5.22
CA PHE A 55 -8.31 3.70 -4.46
C PHE A 55 -9.63 3.07 -4.86
N TYR A 56 -9.62 1.76 -5.05
CA TYR A 56 -10.80 0.96 -5.32
C TYR A 56 -10.96 -0.06 -4.20
N GLU A 57 -12.20 -0.39 -3.86
CA GLU A 57 -12.55 -1.42 -2.88
C GLU A 57 -11.87 -2.76 -3.18
N ASP A 58 -11.87 -3.18 -4.45
CA ASP A 58 -11.27 -4.44 -4.90
C ASP A 58 -9.76 -4.54 -4.62
N ARG A 59 -9.07 -3.40 -4.42
CA ARG A 59 -7.63 -3.39 -4.13
C ARG A 59 -7.29 -3.84 -2.73
N PHE A 60 -8.26 -3.86 -1.81
CA PHE A 60 -8.07 -4.45 -0.49
C PHE A 60 -7.58 -5.89 -0.62
N GLU A 61 -8.31 -6.74 -1.35
CA GLU A 61 -7.93 -8.13 -1.54
C GLU A 61 -6.56 -8.29 -2.22
N HIS A 62 -6.24 -7.41 -3.17
CA HIS A 62 -4.92 -7.41 -3.83
C HIS A 62 -3.75 -7.07 -2.90
N ALA A 63 -3.97 -6.20 -1.92
CA ALA A 63 -2.91 -5.76 -1.02
C ALA A 63 -2.74 -6.70 0.19
N PHE A 64 -3.85 -7.17 0.76
CA PHE A 64 -3.87 -7.80 2.08
C PHE A 64 -4.05 -9.32 2.06
N PHE A 65 -4.25 -9.92 0.88
CA PHE A 65 -4.23 -11.37 0.72
C PHE A 65 -3.01 -11.82 -0.06
N THR A 66 -2.57 -13.04 0.25
CA THR A 66 -1.53 -13.74 -0.48
C THR A 66 -1.98 -15.16 -0.76
N THR A 67 -1.12 -15.86 -1.48
CA THR A 67 -1.33 -17.24 -1.85
C THR A 67 -0.65 -18.15 -0.85
N ALA A 68 -1.41 -19.11 -0.29
CA ALA A 68 -0.88 -20.11 0.64
C ALA A 68 0.20 -21.00 -0.02
N ASP A 69 0.07 -21.27 -1.32
CA ASP A 69 1.04 -22.00 -2.14
C ASP A 69 1.55 -21.12 -3.29
N LYS A 70 2.55 -20.26 -2.99
CA LYS A 70 3.15 -19.35 -3.98
C LYS A 70 3.85 -20.08 -5.13
N VAL A 71 4.24 -21.35 -4.93
CA VAL A 71 5.02 -22.13 -5.90
C VAL A 71 4.08 -22.78 -6.93
N ASN A 72 3.03 -23.47 -6.48
CA ASN A 72 2.17 -24.22 -7.38
C ASN A 72 0.88 -23.49 -7.77
N ARG A 73 0.45 -22.49 -6.99
CA ARG A 73 -0.84 -21.80 -7.21
C ARG A 73 -0.77 -20.28 -7.04
N PRO A 74 0.21 -19.57 -7.63
CA PRO A 74 0.52 -18.17 -7.32
C PRO A 74 -0.67 -17.19 -7.39
N PHE A 75 -1.74 -17.51 -8.12
CA PHE A 75 -2.94 -16.68 -8.26
C PHE A 75 -4.04 -16.93 -7.22
N ASN A 76 -3.96 -17.99 -6.40
CA ASN A 76 -4.97 -18.31 -5.40
C ASN A 76 -4.77 -17.50 -4.12
N LYS A 77 -5.35 -16.29 -4.06
CA LYS A 77 -5.26 -15.41 -2.88
C LYS A 77 -6.13 -15.88 -1.70
N SER A 78 -5.81 -17.03 -1.13
CA SER A 78 -6.60 -17.66 -0.07
C SER A 78 -6.19 -17.28 1.35
N GLN A 79 -5.09 -16.54 1.54
CA GLN A 79 -4.50 -16.32 2.86
C GLN A 79 -4.45 -14.83 3.21
N PHE A 80 -5.14 -14.45 4.27
CA PHE A 80 -5.08 -13.10 4.84
C PHE A 80 -3.69 -12.84 5.47
N VAL A 81 -3.14 -11.65 5.23
CA VAL A 81 -1.80 -11.26 5.71
C VAL A 81 -1.93 -10.21 6.80
N ARG A 82 -2.04 -10.67 8.05
CA ARG A 82 -2.21 -9.85 9.27
C ARG A 82 -1.19 -8.71 9.36
N ASP A 83 0.08 -8.98 9.04
CA ASP A 83 1.16 -7.98 9.06
C ASP A 83 0.85 -6.76 8.15
N ARG A 84 0.33 -7.01 6.95
CA ARG A 84 -0.05 -5.94 6.02
C ARG A 84 -1.30 -5.22 6.51
N ALA A 85 -2.29 -6.00 6.96
CA ALA A 85 -3.58 -5.49 7.40
C ALA A 85 -3.46 -4.54 8.59
N SER A 86 -2.62 -4.88 9.58
CA SER A 86 -2.33 -3.99 10.72
C SER A 86 -1.78 -2.63 10.31
N ARG A 87 -1.14 -2.54 9.14
CA ARG A 87 -0.48 -1.33 8.59
C ARG A 87 -1.29 -0.63 7.51
N VAL A 88 -2.57 -0.94 7.35
CA VAL A 88 -3.41 -0.37 6.28
C VAL A 88 -3.39 1.17 6.26
N ARG A 89 -3.35 1.80 7.44
CA ARG A 89 -3.31 3.27 7.60
C ARG A 89 -1.99 3.92 7.20
N TRP A 90 -0.90 3.15 7.16
CA TRP A 90 0.41 3.69 6.77
C TRP A 90 0.43 4.12 5.31
N ILE A 91 -0.39 3.49 4.45
CA ILE A 91 -0.40 3.73 3.01
C ILE A 91 -0.63 5.21 2.70
N GLY A 92 -1.67 5.82 3.27
CA GLY A 92 -2.02 7.23 3.06
C GLY A 92 -0.93 8.18 3.53
N GLU A 93 -0.40 7.94 4.72
CA GLU A 93 0.61 8.79 5.34
C GLU A 93 1.94 8.78 4.57
N ILE A 94 2.32 7.62 4.04
CA ILE A 94 3.51 7.46 3.19
C ILE A 94 3.32 8.18 1.86
N ILE A 95 2.21 7.96 1.15
CA ILE A 95 2.03 8.54 -0.20
C ILE A 95 1.80 10.06 -0.16
N ALA A 96 1.20 10.57 0.92
CA ALA A 96 1.02 12.00 1.18
C ALA A 96 2.34 12.68 1.60
N GLY A 97 3.38 11.91 1.90
CA GLY A 97 4.69 12.42 2.28
C GLY A 97 4.74 13.07 3.66
N LYS A 98 3.93 12.56 4.59
CA LYS A 98 3.87 13.02 5.98
C LYS A 98 4.94 12.38 6.87
N LEU A 99 5.48 11.25 6.45
CA LEU A 99 6.50 10.50 7.19
C LEU A 99 7.92 10.87 6.75
N PRO A 100 8.78 11.35 7.68
CA PRO A 100 10.20 11.50 7.43
C PRO A 100 10.85 10.18 6.97
N GLY A 101 11.92 10.26 6.17
CA GLY A 101 12.61 9.08 5.66
C GLY A 101 11.85 8.31 4.58
N SER A 102 10.67 8.78 4.17
CA SER A 102 9.97 8.26 2.99
C SER A 102 10.57 8.77 1.68
N GLU A 103 10.59 7.92 0.67
CA GLU A 103 11.03 8.24 -0.69
C GLU A 103 10.00 7.77 -1.71
N CYS A 104 10.01 8.39 -2.89
CA CYS A 104 9.24 7.93 -4.04
C CYS A 104 10.16 7.77 -5.26
N TRP A 105 10.00 6.64 -5.93
CA TRP A 105 10.80 6.21 -7.06
C TRP A 105 9.92 5.86 -8.25
N LEU A 106 10.40 6.15 -9.46
CA LEU A 106 9.84 5.61 -10.70
C LEU A 106 10.57 4.32 -11.04
N VAL A 107 9.82 3.23 -11.13
CA VAL A 107 10.33 1.87 -11.33
C VAL A 107 9.60 1.22 -12.49
N TYR A 108 10.35 0.68 -13.46
CA TYR A 108 9.76 -0.15 -14.51
C TYR A 108 9.50 -1.57 -13.98
N GLN A 109 8.26 -2.04 -14.11
CA GLN A 109 7.90 -3.44 -13.91
C GLN A 109 7.34 -3.99 -15.23
N GLY A 110 8.18 -4.73 -15.96
CA GLY A 110 7.93 -5.00 -17.38
C GLY A 110 7.89 -3.69 -18.18
N ASN A 111 6.86 -3.50 -18.99
CA ASN A 111 6.68 -2.29 -19.80
C ASN A 111 5.90 -1.16 -19.11
N VAL A 112 5.58 -1.33 -17.82
CA VAL A 112 4.78 -0.36 -17.06
C VAL A 112 5.68 0.41 -16.11
N LEU A 113 5.70 1.74 -16.27
CA LEU A 113 6.36 2.63 -15.32
C LEU A 113 5.43 2.89 -14.13
N LYS A 114 5.86 2.47 -12.94
CA LYS A 114 5.10 2.57 -11.69
C LYS A 114 5.78 3.52 -10.71
N ARG A 115 5.04 4.00 -9.72
CA ARG A 115 5.62 4.65 -8.54
C ARG A 115 5.79 3.62 -7.42
N LEU A 116 6.96 3.64 -6.81
CA LEU A 116 7.27 2.89 -5.61
C LEU A 116 7.60 3.88 -4.49
N TYR A 117 6.73 3.96 -3.51
CA TYR A 117 7.04 4.63 -2.26
C TYR A 117 7.74 3.65 -1.32
N VAL A 118 8.73 4.15 -0.61
CA VAL A 118 9.54 3.37 0.34
C VAL A 118 9.61 4.16 1.64
N HIS A 119 9.36 3.49 2.76
CA HIS A 119 9.76 3.98 4.08
C HIS A 119 10.81 3.01 4.64
N TRP A 120 12.06 3.47 4.69
CA TRP A 120 13.24 2.60 4.84
C TRP A 120 13.41 1.97 6.22
N ASP A 121 12.93 2.63 7.27
CA ASP A 121 13.09 2.14 8.63
C ASP A 121 12.18 0.95 8.90
N GLU A 122 10.93 1.01 8.45
CA GLU A 122 10.00 -0.13 8.52
C GLU A 122 10.12 -1.10 7.34
N CYS A 123 11.00 -0.80 6.37
CA CYS A 123 11.12 -1.51 5.10
C CYS A 123 9.76 -1.76 4.41
N TYR A 124 8.87 -0.76 4.51
CA TYR A 124 7.52 -0.81 3.99
C TYR A 124 7.46 -0.13 2.63
N VAL A 125 6.77 -0.75 1.68
CA VAL A 125 6.63 -0.23 0.33
C VAL A 125 5.18 -0.09 -0.09
N VAL A 126 4.88 0.94 -0.89
CA VAL A 126 3.57 1.18 -1.50
C VAL A 126 3.75 1.34 -3.00
N TRP A 127 3.03 0.55 -3.79
CA TRP A 127 3.03 0.60 -5.24
C TRP A 127 1.83 1.36 -5.78
N LEU A 128 2.09 2.31 -6.67
CA LEU A 128 1.06 2.94 -7.49
C LEU A 128 1.29 2.64 -8.98
N GLU A 129 0.21 2.38 -9.69
CA GLU A 129 0.18 2.14 -11.13
C GLU A 129 -0.42 3.34 -11.88
N PRO A 130 0.06 3.65 -13.08
CA PRO A 130 -0.56 4.68 -13.89
C PRO A 130 -1.92 4.20 -14.40
N THR A 131 -2.89 5.11 -14.48
CA THR A 131 -4.15 4.90 -15.19
C THR A 131 -4.05 5.43 -16.62
N LYS A 132 -4.99 5.03 -17.48
CA LYS A 132 -5.11 5.58 -18.85
C LYS A 132 -5.41 7.09 -18.86
N THR A 133 -5.90 7.64 -17.76
CA THR A 133 -6.29 9.05 -17.61
C THR A 133 -5.19 9.92 -17.02
N GLY A 134 -3.97 9.40 -16.87
CA GLY A 134 -2.84 10.13 -16.29
C GLY A 134 -2.90 10.28 -14.76
N LYS A 135 -3.85 9.63 -14.08
CA LYS A 135 -3.88 9.50 -12.61
C LYS A 135 -3.03 8.31 -12.17
N TRP A 136 -2.82 8.19 -10.86
CA TRP A 136 -2.30 6.97 -10.26
C TRP A 136 -3.43 6.14 -9.68
N LYS A 137 -3.17 4.85 -9.49
CA LYS A 137 -4.04 3.89 -8.83
C LYS A 137 -3.23 3.11 -7.82
N PHE A 138 -3.76 2.95 -6.60
CA PHE A 138 -3.16 2.05 -5.61
C PHE A 138 -3.11 0.61 -6.13
N SER A 139 -1.96 -0.03 -6.02
CA SER A 139 -1.74 -1.41 -6.49
C SER A 139 -1.59 -2.38 -5.33
N SER A 140 -0.58 -2.18 -4.48
CA SER A 140 -0.30 -3.03 -3.32
C SER A 140 0.59 -2.31 -2.31
N ALA A 141 0.62 -2.80 -1.06
CA ALA A 141 1.57 -2.36 -0.05
C ALA A 141 1.98 -3.52 0.86
N TYR A 142 3.25 -3.54 1.28
CA TYR A 142 3.80 -4.63 2.10
C TYR A 142 5.18 -4.30 2.69
N THR A 143 5.58 -5.04 3.71
CA THR A 143 6.95 -5.12 4.24
C THR A 143 7.80 -6.04 3.37
N THR A 144 9.07 -5.68 3.15
CA THR A 144 10.04 -6.52 2.42
C THR A 144 11.46 -6.23 2.90
N SER A 145 12.47 -7.00 2.48
CA SER A 145 13.83 -6.79 2.97
C SER A 145 14.48 -5.55 2.33
N ARG A 146 15.41 -4.89 3.03
CA ARG A 146 16.22 -3.80 2.44
C ARG A 146 16.93 -4.23 1.15
N ALA A 147 17.39 -5.49 1.09
CA ALA A 147 18.01 -6.05 -0.11
C ALA A 147 17.02 -6.12 -1.28
N ASP A 148 15.77 -6.56 -1.03
CA ASP A 148 14.73 -6.61 -2.06
C ASP A 148 14.29 -5.22 -2.52
N ILE A 149 14.25 -4.23 -1.62
CA ILE A 149 14.00 -2.82 -1.98
C ILE A 149 15.12 -2.33 -2.89
N ARG A 150 16.39 -2.48 -2.48
CA ARG A 150 17.54 -2.08 -3.29
C ARG A 150 17.55 -2.76 -4.66
N ARG A 151 17.21 -4.05 -4.73
CA ARG A 151 17.06 -4.78 -5.99
C ARG A 151 15.97 -4.19 -6.89
N LYS A 152 14.83 -3.78 -6.33
CA LYS A 152 13.77 -3.10 -7.10
C LYS A 152 14.20 -1.72 -7.59
N LEU A 153 15.08 -1.06 -6.85
CA LEU A 153 15.52 0.31 -7.14
C LEU A 153 16.79 0.39 -8.01
N CYS A 154 17.42 -0.73 -8.39
CA CYS A 154 18.73 -0.73 -9.07
C CYS A 154 18.75 0.03 -10.40
N HIS A 155 17.61 0.13 -11.09
CA HIS A 155 17.42 0.89 -12.33
C HIS A 155 16.28 1.91 -12.21
N ALA A 156 15.92 2.27 -10.98
CA ALA A 156 14.85 3.21 -10.71
C ALA A 156 15.37 4.65 -10.65
N ARG A 157 14.48 5.61 -10.93
CA ARG A 157 14.78 7.03 -10.75
C ARG A 157 14.07 7.55 -9.50
N ARG A 158 14.81 8.03 -8.50
CA ARG A 158 14.21 8.72 -7.35
C ARG A 158 13.60 10.03 -7.83
N ILE A 159 12.35 10.27 -7.48
CA ILE A 159 11.62 11.49 -7.84
C ILE A 159 11.28 12.36 -6.62
N TRP A 160 11.34 11.80 -5.41
CA TRP A 160 11.10 12.55 -4.19
C TRP A 160 11.70 11.87 -2.96
N THR A 161 12.03 12.68 -1.95
CA THR A 161 12.47 12.26 -0.62
C THR A 161 11.93 13.24 0.41
N LYS A 162 11.36 12.73 1.51
CA LYS A 162 11.06 13.50 2.70
C LYS A 162 12.31 13.56 3.57
N LYS A 163 12.84 14.77 3.74
CA LYS A 163 13.85 15.06 4.76
C LYS A 163 13.22 15.01 6.15
#